data_AF-A0A7R8WXV0-F1
#
_entry.id   AF-A0A7R8WXV0-F1
#
_cell.length_a   1.000
_cell.length_b   1.000
_cell.length_c   1.000
_cell.angle_alpha   90.00
_cell.angle_beta   90.00
_cell.angle_gamma   90.00
#
_symmetry.space_group_name_H-M   'P 1'
#
loop_
_entity.id
_entity.type
_entity.pdbx_description
1 polymer ?
#
loop_
_entity_poly.entity_id
_entity_poly.type
_entity_poly.pdbx_seq_one_letter_code
_entity_poly.pdbx_strand_id
1 'polypeptide(L)'
;MARLGTFGMRWVGHALGESLLQFSDLILSFICSPKVLNKETQALHLTFVEYIDNARHKQFFETEAETSLKSHFASFISRLVRSFPLESREVLISTSLRDNLFRLFSEWVGHYRFEPQHGGQYKLDQPLTTELEFQALQAMCAVLTCGRCFESKSLLEDGKLYSWLNQLLDSPEEKVASLGRETLVLLLDFNSDTQSLLDWVVGRCYTGSKLVAESCFMAISTIFNAKEYPCDHYISIINLTLLNTGHPKAQVQATAFHLLLLLDKRFFCLRSPILHDDVEGDGGSHSEEPSLDSLLSNSYCRS
;
A
#
# COMPACT_ATOMS: atom_id res chain seq x y z
N MET A 1 8.20 32.62 -25.22
CA MET A 1 9.53 32.84 -24.61
C MET A 1 9.41 33.83 -23.46
N ALA A 2 9.34 33.34 -22.22
CA ALA A 2 9.53 34.12 -21.00
C ALA A 2 10.02 33.19 -19.88
N ARG A 3 11.35 33.10 -19.78
CA ARG A 3 12.20 32.75 -18.62
C ARG A 3 11.72 31.63 -17.67
N LEU A 4 11.90 30.38 -18.10
CA LEU A 4 12.45 29.33 -17.23
C LEU A 4 13.96 29.60 -17.11
N GLY A 5 14.35 30.33 -16.08
CA GLY A 5 15.75 30.65 -15.81
C GLY A 5 15.96 30.68 -14.30
N THR A 6 16.98 29.96 -13.86
CA THR A 6 17.55 29.96 -12.49
C THR A 6 16.65 29.40 -11.38
N PHE A 7 16.44 28.09 -11.38
CA PHE A 7 16.20 27.30 -10.15
C PHE A 7 17.43 26.46 -9.79
N GLY A 8 18.62 27.02 -10.03
CA GLY A 8 19.86 26.58 -9.43
C GLY A 8 20.29 27.66 -8.45
N MET A 9 20.18 27.39 -7.15
CA MET A 9 21.08 27.92 -6.12
C MET A 9 20.70 27.39 -4.73
N ARG A 10 21.66 26.67 -4.14
CA ARG A 10 22.11 26.90 -2.75
C ARG A 10 21.19 26.40 -1.63
N TRP A 11 21.03 25.08 -1.54
CA TRP A 11 20.64 24.41 -0.29
C TRP A 11 21.76 23.47 0.17
N VAL A 12 22.88 24.06 0.57
CA VAL A 12 23.90 23.36 1.36
C VAL A 12 24.26 24.29 2.52
N GLY A 13 23.80 23.94 3.73
CA GLY A 13 24.56 24.24 4.93
C GLY A 13 23.96 25.12 6.03
N HIS A 14 22.75 25.69 5.94
CA HIS A 14 22.34 26.65 6.99
C HIS A 14 20.84 26.76 7.25
N ALA A 15 20.19 25.68 7.70
CA ALA A 15 18.93 25.71 8.48
C ALA A 15 18.48 24.28 8.79
N LEU A 16 19.06 23.64 9.80
CA LEU A 16 18.65 22.29 10.23
C LEU A 16 17.63 22.30 11.40
N GLY A 17 17.20 23.48 11.87
CA GLY A 17 16.24 23.63 12.97
C GLY A 17 14.85 24.17 12.58
N GLU A 18 14.76 25.02 11.55
CA GLU A 18 13.49 25.61 11.05
C GLU A 18 12.90 24.83 9.84
N SER A 19 13.51 23.70 9.50
CA SER A 19 13.32 22.98 8.24
C SER A 19 12.07 22.10 8.16
N LEU A 20 11.49 21.65 9.27
CA LEU A 20 10.37 20.69 9.23
C LEU A 20 9.07 21.29 8.68
N LEU A 21 8.69 22.49 9.14
CA LEU A 21 7.50 23.19 8.65
C LEU A 21 7.69 23.70 7.22
N GLN A 22 8.85 24.28 6.92
CA GLN A 22 9.18 24.73 5.57
C GLN A 22 9.23 23.55 4.58
N PHE A 23 9.76 22.39 4.99
CA PHE A 23 9.79 21.20 4.14
C PHE A 23 8.40 20.59 4.00
N SER A 24 7.56 20.55 5.04
CA SER A 24 6.18 20.08 4.92
C SER A 24 5.33 20.98 4.03
N ASP A 25 5.51 22.30 4.14
CA ASP A 25 4.85 23.31 3.31
C ASP A 25 5.37 23.26 1.88
N LEU A 26 6.67 22.98 1.70
CA LEU A 26 7.25 22.75 0.39
C LEU A 26 6.64 21.48 -0.23
N ILE A 27 6.58 20.35 0.49
CA ILE A 27 5.94 19.12 0.01
C ILE A 27 4.47 19.37 -0.37
N LEU A 28 3.72 20.09 0.47
CA LEU A 28 2.32 20.43 0.18
C LEU A 28 2.19 21.35 -1.04
N SER A 29 3.04 22.38 -1.15
CA SER A 29 3.05 23.26 -2.32
C SER A 29 3.47 22.52 -3.60
N PHE A 30 4.36 21.53 -3.47
CA PHE A 30 4.77 20.65 -4.55
C PHE A 30 3.59 19.77 -4.98
N ILE A 31 2.98 19.03 -4.06
CA ILE A 31 1.85 18.12 -4.33
C ILE A 31 0.64 18.88 -4.91
N CYS A 32 0.33 20.05 -4.36
CA CYS A 32 -0.80 20.87 -4.81
C CYS A 32 -0.51 21.68 -6.08
N SER A 33 0.69 21.58 -6.66
CA SER A 33 1.03 22.34 -7.86
C SER A 33 0.27 21.79 -9.07
N PRO A 34 -0.45 22.63 -9.84
CA PRO A 34 -1.23 22.20 -11.00
C PRO A 34 -0.37 21.70 -12.17
N LYS A 35 0.97 21.68 -12.03
CA LYS A 35 1.94 21.22 -13.02
C LYS A 35 2.72 19.97 -12.58
N VAL A 36 2.31 19.31 -11.50
CA VAL A 36 2.94 18.06 -11.05
C VAL A 36 2.82 16.97 -12.10
N LEU A 37 1.68 16.91 -12.78
CA LEU A 37 1.41 15.91 -13.80
C LEU A 37 1.67 16.46 -15.21
N ASN A 38 2.16 15.58 -16.08
CA ASN A 38 2.14 15.81 -17.51
C ASN A 38 0.68 15.76 -18.00
N LYS A 39 0.25 16.81 -18.71
CA LYS A 39 -1.13 16.97 -19.17
C LYS A 39 -1.61 15.86 -20.11
N GLU A 40 -0.70 15.25 -20.86
CA GLU A 40 -1.02 14.24 -21.86
C GLU A 40 -0.98 12.83 -21.25
N THR A 41 0.03 12.52 -20.45
CA THR A 41 0.24 11.15 -19.95
C THR A 41 -0.36 10.90 -18.57
N GLN A 42 -0.78 11.95 -17.84
CA GLN A 42 -1.15 11.88 -16.41
C GLN A 42 -0.03 11.34 -15.50
N ALA A 43 1.18 11.13 -16.04
CA ALA A 43 2.35 10.72 -15.29
C ALA A 43 3.00 11.93 -14.61
N LEU A 44 3.88 11.66 -13.65
CA LEU A 44 4.68 12.70 -13.01
C LEU A 44 5.51 13.47 -14.07
N HIS A 45 5.44 14.80 -14.03
CA HIS A 45 6.13 15.66 -14.97
C HIS A 45 7.65 15.48 -14.90
N LEU A 46 8.33 15.51 -16.06
CA LEU A 46 9.73 15.13 -16.21
C LEU A 46 10.68 15.83 -15.22
N THR A 47 10.46 17.11 -14.95
CA THR A 47 11.25 17.88 -13.97
C THR A 47 11.25 17.25 -12.57
N PHE A 48 10.13 16.68 -12.13
CA PHE A 48 10.07 16.01 -10.82
C PHE A 48 10.68 14.62 -10.89
N VAL A 49 10.51 13.91 -12.01
CA VAL A 49 11.17 12.63 -12.24
C VAL A 49 12.69 12.80 -12.17
N GLU A 50 13.25 13.79 -12.86
CA GLU A 50 14.68 14.12 -12.83
C GLU A 50 15.15 14.54 -11.43
N TYR A 51 14.35 15.32 -10.71
CA TYR A 51 14.69 15.70 -9.33
C TYR A 51 14.78 14.47 -8.41
N ILE A 52 13.78 13.59 -8.45
CA ILE A 52 13.76 12.34 -7.68
C ILE A 52 14.93 11.45 -8.09
N ASP A 53 15.19 11.34 -9.40
CA ASP A 53 16.29 10.53 -9.93
C ASP A 53 17.65 11.05 -9.46
N ASN A 54 17.84 12.36 -9.41
CA ASN A 54 19.08 12.96 -8.90
C ASN A 54 19.21 12.78 -7.38
N ALA A 55 18.13 13.02 -6.62
CA ALA A 55 18.13 12.92 -5.16
C ALA A 55 18.38 11.49 -4.64
N ARG A 56 18.09 10.45 -5.44
CA ARG A 56 18.31 9.05 -5.06
C ARG A 56 19.80 8.65 -5.02
N HIS A 57 20.68 9.40 -5.69
CA HIS A 57 22.08 9.01 -5.80
C HIS A 57 22.78 9.10 -4.44
N LYS A 58 23.50 8.04 -4.04
CA LYS A 58 24.10 7.90 -2.70
C LYS A 58 24.94 9.10 -2.26
N GLN A 59 25.57 9.77 -3.22
CA GLN A 59 26.35 10.99 -3.00
C GLN A 59 25.54 12.13 -2.33
N PHE A 60 24.22 12.12 -2.49
CA PHE A 60 23.32 13.10 -1.85
C PHE A 60 23.25 12.93 -0.32
N PHE A 61 23.60 11.75 0.22
CA PHE A 61 23.42 11.40 1.63
C PHE A 61 24.74 11.29 2.42
N GLU A 62 25.90 11.63 1.86
CA GLU A 62 27.22 11.45 2.51
C GLU A 62 27.60 12.50 3.58
N THR A 63 26.65 13.27 4.11
CA THR A 63 26.93 14.41 5.02
C THR A 63 26.52 14.11 6.47
N GLU A 64 27.00 14.87 7.44
CA GLU A 64 26.62 14.72 8.87
C GLU A 64 25.11 14.86 9.15
N ALA A 65 24.32 15.36 8.18
CA ALA A 65 22.86 15.42 8.22
C ALA A 65 22.16 14.24 7.50
N GLU A 66 22.89 13.14 7.26
CA GLU A 66 22.43 11.98 6.48
C GLU A 66 21.08 11.44 6.95
N THR A 67 20.90 11.21 8.26
CA THR A 67 19.67 10.60 8.81
C THR A 67 18.44 11.47 8.58
N SER A 68 18.56 12.78 8.78
CA SER A 68 17.42 13.70 8.58
C SER A 68 17.10 13.85 7.10
N LEU A 69 18.10 13.95 6.22
CA LEU A 69 17.87 14.01 4.78
C LEU A 69 17.21 12.74 4.23
N LYS A 70 17.66 11.55 4.66
CA LYS A 70 17.04 10.27 4.28
C LYS A 70 15.58 10.19 4.73
N SER A 71 15.31 10.58 5.97
CA SER A 71 13.98 10.63 6.57
C SER A 71 13.06 11.56 5.77
N HIS A 72 13.50 12.79 5.51
CA HIS A 72 12.75 13.74 4.69
C HIS A 72 12.48 13.24 3.27
N PHE A 73 13.47 12.63 2.61
CA PHE A 73 13.30 12.08 1.27
C PHE A 73 12.30 10.92 1.24
N ALA A 74 12.40 9.98 2.19
CA ALA A 74 11.45 8.87 2.31
C ALA A 74 10.02 9.37 2.58
N SER A 75 9.86 10.31 3.51
CA SER A 75 8.57 10.94 3.81
C SER A 75 8.00 11.67 2.59
N PHE A 76 8.83 12.42 1.86
CA PHE A 76 8.42 13.10 0.62
C PHE A 76 7.88 12.11 -0.40
N ILE A 77 8.61 11.04 -0.72
CA ILE A 77 8.18 10.06 -1.72
C ILE A 77 6.90 9.34 -1.29
N SER A 78 6.79 8.93 -0.02
CA SER A 78 5.58 8.29 0.49
C SER A 78 4.35 9.21 0.38
N ARG A 79 4.49 10.48 0.80
CA ARG A 79 3.43 11.48 0.72
C ARG A 79 3.08 11.84 -0.71
N LEU A 80 4.06 11.94 -1.60
CA LEU A 80 3.84 12.20 -3.02
C LEU A 80 2.95 11.11 -3.61
N VAL A 81 3.29 9.83 -3.46
CA VAL A 81 2.49 8.73 -4.00
C VAL A 81 1.08 8.71 -3.37
N ARG A 82 0.99 8.85 -2.04
CA ARG A 82 -0.29 8.81 -1.32
C ARG A 82 -1.20 10.00 -1.60
N SER A 83 -0.67 11.10 -2.10
CA SER A 83 -1.48 12.27 -2.48
C SER A 83 -2.30 12.10 -3.75
N PHE A 84 -2.01 11.06 -4.54
CA PHE A 84 -2.78 10.72 -5.73
C PHE A 84 -3.79 9.61 -5.45
N PRO A 85 -4.98 9.68 -6.08
CA PRO A 85 -5.98 8.62 -6.02
C PRO A 85 -5.42 7.34 -6.66
N LEU A 86 -5.98 6.19 -6.29
CA LEU A 86 -5.42 4.88 -6.65
C LEU A 86 -5.34 4.66 -8.17
N GLU A 87 -6.34 5.14 -8.92
CA GLU A 87 -6.42 4.99 -10.36
C GLU A 87 -5.26 5.68 -11.09
N SER A 88 -4.78 6.79 -10.54
CA SER A 88 -3.66 7.56 -11.13
C SER A 88 -2.30 6.93 -10.83
N ARG A 89 -2.19 6.08 -9.80
CA ARG A 89 -0.89 5.54 -9.35
C ARG A 89 -0.25 4.62 -10.39
N GLU A 90 -1.04 3.94 -11.23
CA GLU A 90 -0.51 3.03 -12.25
C GLU A 90 0.43 3.70 -13.26
N VAL A 91 0.18 4.97 -13.58
CA VAL A 91 0.95 5.75 -14.56
C VAL A 91 1.81 6.83 -13.92
N LEU A 92 1.67 7.07 -12.62
CA LEU A 92 2.32 8.18 -11.91
C LEU A 92 3.84 8.12 -12.01
N ILE A 93 4.44 6.97 -11.67
CA ILE A 93 5.88 6.77 -11.63
C ILE A 93 6.25 5.53 -12.46
N SER A 94 7.28 5.66 -13.30
CA SER A 94 7.74 4.55 -14.12
C SER A 94 8.18 3.35 -13.27
N THR A 95 7.93 2.14 -13.77
CA THR A 95 8.32 0.88 -13.11
C THR A 95 9.80 0.83 -12.73
N SER A 96 10.68 1.35 -13.59
CA SER A 96 12.12 1.40 -13.32
C SER A 96 12.48 2.35 -12.18
N LEU A 97 11.84 3.52 -12.08
CA LEU A 97 12.09 4.44 -10.98
C LEU A 97 11.54 3.88 -9.67
N ARG A 98 10.36 3.25 -9.70
CA ARG A 98 9.76 2.56 -8.55
C ARG A 98 10.70 1.49 -7.99
N ASP A 99 11.19 0.61 -8.84
CA ASP A 99 12.13 -0.46 -8.48
C ASP A 99 13.43 0.09 -7.86
N ASN A 100 14.00 1.15 -8.44
CA ASN A 100 15.20 1.80 -7.90
C ASN A 100 14.98 2.47 -6.53
N LEU A 101 13.85 3.16 -6.36
CA LEU A 101 13.48 3.76 -5.08
C LEU A 101 13.23 2.69 -4.01
N PHE A 102 12.55 1.60 -4.37
CA PHE A 102 12.34 0.47 -3.46
C PHE A 102 13.66 -0.11 -2.95
N ARG A 103 14.64 -0.35 -3.84
CA ARG A 103 15.97 -0.81 -3.45
C ARG A 103 16.71 0.19 -2.56
N LEU A 104 16.64 1.48 -2.89
CA LEU A 104 17.27 2.53 -2.07
C LEU A 104 16.72 2.51 -0.64
N PHE A 105 15.39 2.56 -0.50
CA PHE A 105 14.78 2.58 0.83
C PHE A 105 15.02 1.28 1.60
N SER A 106 15.13 0.13 0.93
CA SER A 106 15.45 -1.16 1.56
C SER A 106 16.77 -1.15 2.36
N GLU A 107 17.70 -0.25 2.01
CA GLU A 107 18.94 -0.07 2.75
C GLU A 107 18.70 0.61 4.12
N TRP A 108 17.62 1.39 4.25
CA TRP A 108 17.35 2.29 5.38
C TRP A 108 16.32 1.72 6.37
N VAL A 109 15.69 0.58 6.08
CA VAL A 109 14.58 0.03 6.91
C VAL A 109 15.04 -0.91 8.02
N GLY A 110 16.35 -0.93 8.30
CA GLY A 110 16.92 -1.72 9.39
C GLY A 110 16.51 -3.18 9.35
N HIS A 111 15.73 -3.59 10.36
CA HIS A 111 15.31 -4.98 10.56
C HIS A 111 14.21 -5.46 9.59
N TYR A 112 13.53 -4.58 8.86
CA TYR A 112 12.52 -4.95 7.85
C TYR A 112 13.07 -4.91 6.42
N ARG A 113 14.36 -5.21 6.25
CA ARG A 113 15.01 -5.27 4.93
C ARG A 113 14.38 -6.37 4.06
N PHE A 114 14.21 -6.08 2.77
CA PHE A 114 13.63 -7.01 1.80
C PHE A 114 14.52 -8.24 1.50
N GLU A 115 15.83 -8.13 1.69
CA GLU A 115 16.76 -9.25 1.56
C GLU A 115 16.81 -10.12 2.83
N PRO A 116 16.99 -11.45 2.67
CA PRO A 116 16.84 -12.39 3.78
C PRO A 116 17.86 -12.13 4.88
N GLN A 117 17.38 -11.83 6.08
CA GLN A 117 18.15 -12.08 7.28
C GLN A 117 18.26 -13.58 7.45
N HIS A 118 19.47 -14.13 7.31
CA HIS A 118 19.72 -15.53 7.61
C HIS A 118 19.34 -15.82 9.08
N GLY A 119 18.20 -16.50 9.30
CA GLY A 119 17.83 -17.08 10.59
C GLY A 119 17.23 -16.13 11.63
N GLY A 120 16.36 -15.19 11.26
CA GLY A 120 15.73 -14.28 12.21
C GLY A 120 14.46 -14.86 12.86
N GLN A 121 14.60 -15.60 13.96
CA GLN A 121 13.54 -15.59 14.97
C GLN A 121 13.42 -14.14 15.46
N TYR A 122 12.20 -13.59 15.51
CA TYR A 122 11.95 -12.33 16.22
C TYR A 122 12.48 -12.47 17.64
N LYS A 123 13.61 -11.83 17.92
CA LYS A 123 14.13 -11.80 19.28
C LYS A 123 13.17 -10.94 20.09
N LEU A 124 12.76 -11.43 21.26
CA LEU A 124 11.89 -10.70 22.19
C LEU A 124 12.42 -9.28 22.54
N ASP A 125 13.74 -9.06 22.34
CA ASP A 125 14.46 -7.81 22.61
C ASP A 125 14.86 -7.01 21.35
N GLN A 126 14.13 -7.16 20.24
CA GLN A 126 14.43 -6.36 19.05
C GLN A 126 14.13 -4.88 19.30
N PRO A 127 15.04 -3.94 18.97
CA PRO A 127 14.81 -2.53 19.20
C PRO A 127 13.61 -2.03 18.38
N LEU A 128 12.86 -1.10 18.96
CA LEU A 128 11.75 -0.44 18.26
C LEU A 128 12.24 0.26 16.99
N THR A 129 11.40 0.25 15.96
CA THR A 129 11.68 0.90 14.69
C THR A 129 11.90 2.40 14.91
N THR A 130 13.07 2.90 14.49
CA THR A 130 13.41 4.32 14.51
C THR A 130 12.55 5.11 13.53
N GLU A 131 12.51 6.44 13.68
CA GLU A 131 11.70 7.30 12.80
C GLU A 131 12.15 7.21 11.33
N LEU A 132 13.46 7.17 11.09
CA LEU A 132 14.02 6.99 9.74
C LEU A 132 13.58 5.65 9.14
N GLU A 133 13.73 4.55 9.90
CA GLU A 133 13.38 3.21 9.42
C GLU A 133 11.88 3.13 9.10
N PHE A 134 11.03 3.70 9.94
CA PHE A 134 9.59 3.69 9.70
C PHE A 134 9.20 4.52 8.48
N GLN A 135 9.79 5.71 8.30
CA GLN A 135 9.54 6.52 7.11
C GLN A 135 10.06 5.86 5.83
N ALA A 136 11.23 5.22 5.89
CA ALA A 136 11.75 4.42 4.79
C ALA A 136 10.82 3.24 4.46
N LEU A 137 10.27 2.56 5.47
CA LEU A 137 9.29 1.50 5.29
C LEU A 137 8.01 2.01 4.61
N GLN A 138 7.49 3.16 5.05
CA GLN A 138 6.35 3.82 4.42
C GLN A 138 6.61 4.19 2.96
N ALA A 139 7.82 4.62 2.64
CA ALA A 139 8.23 4.93 1.28
C ALA A 139 8.34 3.66 0.42
N MET A 140 8.92 2.57 0.95
CA MET A 140 8.96 1.27 0.28
C MET A 140 7.56 0.77 -0.06
N CYS A 141 6.67 0.76 0.92
CA CYS A 141 5.29 0.30 0.75
C CYS A 141 4.56 1.16 -0.30
N ALA A 142 4.64 2.49 -0.19
CA ALA A 142 3.99 3.40 -1.13
C ALA A 142 4.49 3.20 -2.57
N VAL A 143 5.80 3.06 -2.78
CA VAL A 143 6.38 2.85 -4.11
C VAL A 143 6.01 1.48 -4.69
N LEU A 144 6.00 0.44 -3.85
CA LEU A 144 5.55 -0.91 -4.24
C LEU A 144 4.09 -0.92 -4.69
N THR A 145 3.24 -0.16 -4.01
CA THR A 145 1.81 -0.03 -4.29
C THR A 145 1.48 1.21 -5.14
N CYS A 146 2.45 1.71 -5.91
CA CYS A 146 2.22 2.80 -6.86
C CYS A 146 1.87 2.19 -8.22
N GLY A 147 0.79 1.40 -8.29
CA GLY A 147 0.40 0.59 -9.45
C GLY A 147 0.81 -0.89 -9.34
N ARG A 148 0.74 -1.62 -10.48
CA ARG A 148 1.15 -3.03 -10.60
C ARG A 148 2.55 -3.27 -10.07
N CYS A 149 2.78 -4.43 -9.45
CA CYS A 149 4.07 -4.80 -8.88
C CYS A 149 5.17 -4.72 -9.95
N PHE A 150 6.26 -4.02 -9.63
CA PHE A 150 7.33 -3.76 -10.59
C PHE A 150 8.13 -5.00 -10.97
N GLU A 151 8.08 -6.06 -10.16
CA GLU A 151 8.72 -7.35 -10.43
C GLU A 151 7.71 -8.49 -10.24
N SER A 152 7.02 -8.89 -11.31
CA SER A 152 6.00 -9.95 -11.27
C SER A 152 6.53 -11.29 -10.74
N LYS A 153 7.82 -11.57 -10.93
CA LYS A 153 8.48 -12.77 -10.37
C LYS A 153 8.46 -12.81 -8.84
N SER A 154 8.44 -11.65 -8.19
CA SER A 154 8.36 -11.53 -6.74
C SER A 154 6.96 -11.87 -6.19
N LEU A 155 5.95 -12.02 -7.06
CA LEU A 155 4.59 -12.47 -6.74
C LEU A 155 4.30 -13.92 -7.21
N LEU A 156 5.31 -14.68 -7.64
CA LEU A 156 5.16 -16.11 -7.87
C LEU A 156 5.20 -16.86 -6.53
N GLU A 157 4.83 -18.16 -6.50
CA GLU A 157 4.71 -18.97 -5.28
C GLU A 157 5.91 -18.88 -4.32
N ASP A 158 7.14 -18.84 -4.85
CA ASP A 158 8.40 -18.70 -4.08
C ASP A 158 8.94 -17.25 -4.03
N GLY A 159 8.06 -16.28 -4.25
CA GLY A 159 8.38 -14.86 -4.31
C GLY A 159 8.93 -14.33 -2.98
N LYS A 160 10.06 -13.62 -3.04
CA LYS A 160 10.69 -13.01 -1.84
C LYS A 160 9.76 -12.01 -1.14
N LEU A 161 8.84 -11.40 -1.87
CA LEU A 161 7.88 -10.44 -1.34
C LEU A 161 6.99 -11.04 -0.26
N TYR A 162 6.61 -12.31 -0.38
CA TYR A 162 5.78 -12.97 0.63
C TYR A 162 6.47 -13.08 1.98
N SER A 163 7.78 -13.37 1.98
CA SER A 163 8.55 -13.44 3.22
C SER A 163 8.64 -12.08 3.90
N TRP A 164 8.82 -11.01 3.11
CA TRP A 164 8.87 -9.64 3.60
C TRP A 164 7.51 -9.14 4.10
N LEU A 165 6.43 -9.37 3.34
CA LEU A 165 5.07 -9.03 3.78
C LEU A 165 4.71 -9.77 5.06
N ASN A 166 5.04 -11.06 5.16
CA ASN A 166 4.84 -11.80 6.40
C ASN A 166 5.57 -11.14 7.56
N GLN A 167 6.77 -10.60 7.33
CA GLN A 167 7.51 -9.93 8.39
C GLN A 167 6.83 -8.65 8.90
N LEU A 168 6.22 -7.88 8.00
CA LEU A 168 5.46 -6.67 8.37
C LEU A 168 4.19 -7.04 9.14
N LEU A 169 3.46 -8.05 8.65
CA LEU A 169 2.18 -8.49 9.24
C LEU A 169 2.35 -9.16 10.61
N ASP A 170 3.50 -9.79 10.85
CA ASP A 170 3.83 -10.43 12.14
C ASP A 170 4.55 -9.47 13.11
N SER A 171 4.68 -8.19 12.74
CA SER A 171 5.33 -7.20 13.58
C SER A 171 4.57 -6.99 14.90
N PRO A 172 5.27 -6.91 16.05
CA PRO A 172 4.66 -6.53 17.32
C PRO A 172 4.28 -5.03 17.37
N GLU A 173 4.84 -4.21 16.47
CA GLU A 173 4.52 -2.79 16.39
C GLU A 173 3.28 -2.57 15.51
N GLU A 174 2.15 -2.18 16.10
CA GLU A 174 0.88 -2.02 15.38
C GLU A 174 0.99 -1.06 14.18
N LYS A 175 1.82 0.00 14.28
CA LYS A 175 2.06 0.92 13.15
C LYS A 175 2.67 0.22 11.93
N VAL A 176 3.52 -0.79 12.14
CA VAL A 176 4.16 -1.58 11.08
C VAL A 176 3.20 -2.64 10.57
N ALA A 177 2.50 -3.36 11.46
CA ALA A 177 1.50 -4.35 11.08
C ALA A 177 0.35 -3.73 10.27
N SER A 178 -0.12 -2.55 10.68
CA SER A 178 -1.14 -1.78 9.95
C SER A 178 -0.66 -1.33 8.57
N LEU A 179 0.57 -0.83 8.46
CA LEU A 179 1.19 -0.50 7.18
C LEU A 179 1.32 -1.73 6.26
N GLY A 180 1.72 -2.88 6.81
CA GLY A 180 1.80 -4.14 6.08
C GLY A 180 0.43 -4.58 5.56
N ARG A 181 -0.62 -4.43 6.36
CA ARG A 181 -2.01 -4.75 5.99
C ARG A 181 -2.57 -3.81 4.92
N GLU A 182 -2.33 -2.50 5.02
CA GLU A 182 -2.64 -1.53 3.96
C GLU A 182 -1.94 -1.92 2.65
N THR A 183 -0.64 -2.21 2.74
CA THR A 183 0.18 -2.62 1.59
C THR A 183 -0.37 -3.89 0.94
N LEU A 184 -0.81 -4.86 1.74
CA LEU A 184 -1.39 -6.11 1.24
C LEU A 184 -2.70 -5.87 0.48
N VAL A 185 -3.58 -5.01 1.00
CA VAL A 185 -4.84 -4.64 0.31
C VAL A 185 -4.54 -4.00 -1.03
N LEU A 186 -3.61 -3.04 -1.07
CA LEU A 186 -3.24 -2.36 -2.31
C LEU A 186 -2.57 -3.29 -3.31
N LEU A 187 -1.73 -4.23 -2.85
CA LEU A 187 -1.14 -5.25 -3.72
C LEU A 187 -2.20 -6.15 -4.33
N LEU A 188 -3.19 -6.60 -3.54
CA LEU A 188 -4.32 -7.37 -4.04
C LEU A 188 -5.11 -6.56 -5.08
N ASP A 189 -5.30 -5.26 -4.83
CA ASP A 189 -6.03 -4.36 -5.70
C ASP A 189 -5.35 -4.20 -7.07
N PHE A 190 -4.07 -3.81 -7.07
CA PHE A 190 -3.29 -3.55 -8.30
C PHE A 190 -2.89 -4.82 -9.06
N ASN A 191 -2.92 -6.00 -8.44
CA ASN A 191 -2.49 -7.26 -9.05
C ASN A 191 -3.60 -8.32 -8.98
N SER A 192 -4.84 -7.90 -9.27
CA SER A 192 -6.02 -8.79 -9.19
C SER A 192 -5.97 -9.98 -10.14
N ASP A 193 -5.16 -9.92 -11.20
CA ASP A 193 -4.89 -11.01 -12.14
C ASP A 193 -3.91 -12.06 -11.60
N THR A 194 -3.30 -11.82 -10.44
CA THR A 194 -2.25 -12.68 -9.88
C THR A 194 -2.81 -13.62 -8.81
N GLN A 195 -3.29 -14.80 -9.22
CA GLN A 195 -3.91 -15.78 -8.30
C GLN A 195 -2.97 -16.26 -7.19
N SER A 196 -1.68 -16.44 -7.46
CA SER A 196 -0.69 -16.85 -6.46
C SER A 196 -0.62 -15.91 -5.26
N LEU A 197 -0.85 -14.60 -5.46
CA LEU A 197 -0.93 -13.64 -4.36
C LEU A 197 -2.16 -13.91 -3.49
N LEU A 198 -3.34 -14.10 -4.10
CA LEU A 198 -4.55 -14.41 -3.35
C LEU A 198 -4.42 -15.74 -2.60
N ASP A 199 -3.92 -16.78 -3.27
CA ASP A 199 -3.70 -18.11 -2.68
C ASP A 199 -2.76 -18.05 -1.48
N TRP A 200 -1.68 -17.26 -1.59
CA TRP A 200 -0.79 -17.02 -0.47
C TRP A 200 -1.52 -16.36 0.70
N VAL A 201 -2.30 -15.29 0.47
CA VAL A 201 -3.05 -14.60 1.53
C VAL A 201 -4.04 -15.54 2.22
N VAL A 202 -4.79 -16.32 1.44
CA VAL A 202 -5.72 -17.33 1.96
C VAL A 202 -4.97 -18.38 2.79
N GLY A 203 -3.84 -18.89 2.28
CA GLY A 203 -2.99 -19.85 2.99
C GLY A 203 -2.49 -19.31 4.34
N ARG A 204 -2.12 -18.02 4.40
CA ARG A 204 -1.69 -17.35 5.64
C ARG A 204 -2.82 -17.15 6.64
N CYS A 205 -4.08 -17.06 6.21
CA CYS A 205 -5.20 -17.09 7.15
C CYS A 205 -5.33 -18.42 7.91
N TYR A 206 -4.90 -19.53 7.33
CA TYR A 206 -4.95 -20.85 7.98
C TYR A 206 -3.67 -21.20 8.73
N THR A 207 -2.52 -20.79 8.20
CA THR A 207 -1.20 -21.26 8.67
C THR A 207 -0.36 -20.17 9.35
N GLY A 208 -0.80 -18.91 9.29
CA GLY A 208 -0.11 -17.78 9.87
C GLY A 208 -0.19 -17.70 11.39
N SER A 209 0.61 -16.81 11.97
CA SER A 209 0.43 -16.40 13.36
C SER A 209 -0.94 -15.73 13.54
N LYS A 210 -1.38 -15.53 14.79
CA LYS A 210 -2.66 -14.84 15.06
C LYS A 210 -2.73 -13.46 14.41
N LEU A 211 -1.63 -12.69 14.45
CA LEU A 211 -1.55 -11.35 13.87
C LEU A 211 -1.60 -11.38 12.33
N VAL A 212 -0.86 -12.31 11.73
CA VAL A 212 -0.82 -12.47 10.28
C VAL A 212 -2.17 -12.94 9.75
N ALA A 213 -2.75 -13.97 10.36
CA ALA A 213 -4.02 -14.55 9.92
C ALA A 213 -5.16 -13.52 9.98
N GLU A 214 -5.25 -12.75 11.07
CA GLU A 214 -6.19 -11.64 11.23
C GLU A 214 -5.96 -10.57 10.16
N SER A 215 -4.72 -10.17 9.92
CA SER A 215 -4.41 -9.11 8.95
C SER A 215 -4.73 -9.54 7.52
N CYS A 216 -4.40 -10.78 7.16
CA CYS A 216 -4.74 -11.37 5.86
C CYS A 216 -6.26 -11.46 5.67
N PHE A 217 -7.00 -11.89 6.70
CA PHE A 217 -8.46 -11.96 6.63
C PHE A 217 -9.09 -10.57 6.45
N MET A 218 -8.63 -9.58 7.21
CA MET A 218 -9.10 -8.21 7.07
C MET A 218 -8.78 -7.65 5.67
N ALA A 219 -7.61 -7.97 5.11
CA ALA A 219 -7.25 -7.55 3.75
C ALA A 219 -8.17 -8.17 2.69
N ILE A 220 -8.46 -9.48 2.79
CA ILE A 220 -9.43 -10.17 1.93
C ILE A 220 -10.80 -9.52 2.04
N SER A 221 -11.28 -9.27 3.26
CA SER A 221 -12.59 -8.67 3.44
C SER A 221 -12.67 -7.26 2.85
N THR A 222 -11.63 -6.44 3.00
CA THR A 222 -11.59 -5.10 2.43
C THR A 222 -11.67 -5.16 0.91
N ILE A 223 -10.88 -6.01 0.26
CA ILE A 223 -10.84 -6.05 -1.20
C ILE A 223 -12.12 -6.63 -1.81
N PHE A 224 -12.68 -7.68 -1.22
CA PHE A 224 -13.95 -8.26 -1.68
C PHE A 224 -15.13 -7.31 -1.44
N ASN A 225 -15.09 -6.49 -0.40
CA ASN A 225 -16.10 -5.47 -0.17
C ASN A 225 -15.99 -4.30 -1.17
N ALA A 226 -14.77 -3.91 -1.53
CA ALA A 226 -14.53 -2.77 -2.41
C ALA A 226 -14.79 -3.04 -3.90
N LYS A 227 -14.60 -4.28 -4.37
CA LYS A 227 -14.81 -4.64 -5.78
C LYS A 227 -15.18 -6.10 -5.98
N GLU A 228 -15.66 -6.41 -7.18
CA GLU A 228 -15.81 -7.80 -7.64
C GLU A 228 -14.43 -8.38 -7.98
N TYR A 229 -13.84 -9.06 -6.99
CA TYR A 229 -12.49 -9.63 -7.14
C TYR A 229 -12.53 -10.91 -7.99
N PRO A 230 -11.68 -11.02 -9.04
CA PRO A 230 -11.60 -12.22 -9.87
C PRO A 230 -10.98 -13.37 -9.04
N CYS A 231 -11.82 -14.30 -8.59
CA CYS A 231 -11.39 -15.41 -7.75
C CYS A 231 -12.11 -16.69 -8.20
N ASP A 232 -11.38 -17.70 -8.64
CA ASP A 232 -11.99 -18.99 -9.03
C ASP A 232 -12.26 -19.89 -7.81
N HIS A 233 -11.70 -19.54 -6.65
CA HIS A 233 -11.73 -20.33 -5.41
C HIS A 233 -12.68 -19.76 -4.35
N TYR A 234 -13.89 -19.34 -4.74
CA TYR A 234 -14.87 -18.77 -3.81
C TYR A 234 -15.25 -19.71 -2.64
N ILE A 235 -15.19 -21.02 -2.83
CA ILE A 235 -15.38 -22.00 -1.74
C ILE A 235 -14.35 -21.78 -0.63
N SER A 236 -13.09 -21.53 -0.98
CA SER A 236 -12.02 -21.24 -0.01
C SER A 236 -12.31 -19.94 0.74
N ILE A 237 -12.79 -18.90 0.06
CA ILE A 237 -13.16 -17.62 0.68
C ILE A 237 -14.37 -17.79 1.61
N ILE A 238 -15.39 -18.55 1.22
CA ILE A 238 -16.56 -18.84 2.07
C ILE A 238 -16.14 -19.61 3.31
N ASN A 239 -15.35 -20.68 3.16
CA ASN A 239 -14.85 -21.48 4.30
C ASN A 239 -14.00 -20.64 5.26
N LEU A 240 -13.13 -19.80 4.71
CA LEU A 240 -12.34 -18.86 5.49
C LEU A 240 -13.22 -17.88 6.26
N THR A 241 -14.26 -17.36 5.62
CA THR A 241 -15.17 -16.39 6.25
C THR A 241 -16.00 -17.06 7.33
N LEU A 242 -16.54 -18.26 7.08
CA LEU A 242 -17.25 -19.08 8.07
C LEU A 242 -16.37 -19.35 9.29
N LEU A 243 -15.09 -19.71 9.09
CA LEU A 243 -14.14 -19.92 10.18
C LEU A 243 -14.00 -18.67 11.06
N ASN A 244 -13.96 -17.48 10.43
CA ASN A 244 -13.80 -16.21 11.14
C ASN A 244 -15.09 -15.70 11.81
N THR A 245 -16.26 -16.30 11.58
CA THR A 245 -17.47 -15.98 12.38
C THR A 245 -17.35 -16.40 13.84
N GLY A 246 -16.46 -17.36 14.15
CA GLY A 246 -16.14 -17.77 15.52
C GLY A 246 -14.98 -17.00 16.15
N HIS A 247 -14.48 -15.94 15.51
CA HIS A 247 -13.27 -15.25 15.97
C HIS A 247 -13.50 -14.50 17.30
N PRO A 248 -12.58 -14.58 18.30
CA PRO A 248 -12.77 -13.98 19.62
C PRO A 248 -12.82 -12.45 19.61
N LYS A 249 -12.21 -11.80 18.62
CA LYS A 249 -12.32 -10.35 18.42
C LYS A 249 -13.62 -10.01 17.70
N ALA A 250 -14.50 -9.26 18.37
CA ALA A 250 -15.80 -8.84 17.84
C ALA A 250 -15.73 -8.12 16.48
N GLN A 251 -14.68 -7.30 16.26
CA GLN A 251 -14.48 -6.62 14.98
C GLN A 251 -14.28 -7.62 13.83
N VAL A 252 -13.42 -8.62 14.00
CA VAL A 252 -13.14 -9.64 12.98
C VAL A 252 -14.39 -10.49 12.72
N GLN A 253 -15.10 -10.86 13.78
CA GLN A 253 -16.37 -11.59 13.68
C GLN A 253 -17.43 -10.79 12.90
N ALA A 254 -17.61 -9.51 13.19
CA ALA A 254 -18.55 -8.65 12.48
C ALA A 254 -18.19 -8.52 10.99
N THR A 255 -16.91 -8.31 10.69
CA THR A 255 -16.38 -8.30 9.32
C THR A 255 -16.66 -9.63 8.60
N ALA A 256 -16.52 -10.76 9.30
CA ALA A 256 -16.83 -12.08 8.73
C ALA A 256 -18.32 -12.24 8.39
N PHE A 257 -19.23 -11.83 9.27
CA PHE A 257 -20.65 -11.84 8.93
C PHE A 257 -20.96 -10.95 7.73
N HIS A 258 -20.42 -9.73 7.71
CA HIS A 258 -20.60 -8.80 6.58
C HIS A 258 -20.09 -9.39 5.26
N LEU A 259 -18.91 -10.00 5.27
CA LEU A 259 -18.35 -10.66 4.08
C LEU A 259 -19.19 -11.87 3.66
N LEU A 260 -19.71 -12.69 4.59
CA LEU A 260 -20.62 -13.79 4.25
C LEU A 260 -21.89 -13.29 3.55
N LEU A 261 -22.50 -12.22 4.07
CA LEU A 261 -23.68 -11.59 3.47
C LEU A 261 -23.38 -11.07 2.06
N LEU A 262 -22.20 -10.48 1.87
CA LEU A 262 -21.77 -9.98 0.56
C LEU A 262 -21.54 -11.12 -0.44
N LEU A 263 -20.87 -12.19 -0.02
CA LEU A 263 -20.68 -13.39 -0.84
C LEU A 263 -22.03 -14.02 -1.17
N ASP A 264 -22.94 -14.15 -0.20
CA ASP A 264 -24.27 -14.72 -0.41
C ASP A 264 -25.05 -13.98 -1.51
N LYS A 265 -25.11 -12.64 -1.43
CA LYS A 265 -25.73 -11.80 -2.46
C LYS A 265 -25.08 -11.98 -3.83
N ARG A 266 -23.75 -12.00 -3.90
CA ARG A 266 -23.03 -12.11 -5.18
C ARG A 266 -23.20 -13.49 -5.83
N PHE A 267 -23.29 -14.57 -5.06
CA PHE A 267 -23.37 -15.93 -5.62
C PHE A 267 -24.77 -16.46 -5.80
N PHE A 268 -25.66 -16.22 -4.83
CA PHE A 268 -26.99 -16.84 -4.81
C PHE A 268 -28.07 -15.92 -5.34
N CYS A 269 -27.93 -14.58 -5.25
CA CYS A 269 -28.92 -13.66 -5.80
C CYS A 269 -28.68 -13.28 -7.27
N LEU A 270 -27.43 -13.12 -7.72
CA LEU A 270 -27.15 -12.82 -9.15
C LEU A 270 -27.32 -14.03 -10.09
N ARG A 271 -27.31 -15.26 -9.56
CA ARG A 271 -27.52 -16.49 -10.35
C ARG A 271 -28.98 -16.94 -10.42
N SER A 272 -29.94 -16.09 -10.04
CA SER A 272 -31.36 -16.33 -10.32
C SER A 272 -31.86 -15.49 -11.50
N PRO A 273 -31.57 -15.88 -12.75
CA PRO A 273 -32.43 -15.56 -13.88
C PRO A 273 -33.02 -16.85 -14.47
N ILE A 274 -33.71 -17.65 -13.64
CA ILE A 274 -34.68 -18.63 -14.15
C ILE A 274 -35.85 -18.59 -13.18
N LEU A 275 -36.86 -17.82 -13.57
CA LEU A 275 -38.25 -17.67 -13.08
C LEU A 275 -38.62 -16.17 -13.06
N HIS A 276 -38.43 -15.48 -14.19
CA HIS A 276 -39.25 -14.34 -14.52
C HIS A 276 -40.41 -14.90 -15.37
N ASP A 277 -41.48 -15.31 -14.68
CA ASP A 277 -42.81 -15.02 -15.18
C ASP A 277 -43.05 -13.52 -14.93
N ASP A 278 -43.67 -12.88 -15.92
CA ASP A 278 -43.87 -11.45 -16.05
C ASP A 278 -44.60 -10.81 -14.85
N VAL A 279 -43.98 -9.83 -14.18
CA VAL A 279 -44.71 -8.67 -13.62
C VAL A 279 -43.78 -7.45 -13.61
N GLU A 280 -44.15 -6.43 -14.38
CA GLU A 280 -43.58 -5.08 -14.39
C GLU A 280 -43.81 -4.36 -13.04
N GLY A 281 -42.83 -3.56 -12.58
CA GLY A 281 -43.08 -2.61 -11.49
C GLY A 281 -41.83 -2.00 -10.82
N ASP A 282 -41.41 -0.84 -11.34
CA ASP A 282 -40.98 0.37 -10.61
C ASP A 282 -39.71 0.39 -9.70
N GLY A 283 -38.87 1.42 -9.92
CA GLY A 283 -38.37 2.27 -8.82
C GLY A 283 -37.04 1.95 -8.12
N GLY A 284 -35.92 2.37 -8.73
CA GLY A 284 -34.78 3.07 -8.11
C GLY A 284 -34.17 2.65 -6.75
N SER A 285 -32.87 2.33 -6.74
CA SER A 285 -31.85 3.01 -5.91
C SER A 285 -30.46 2.41 -6.18
N HIS A 286 -29.60 3.17 -6.87
CA HIS A 286 -28.18 2.87 -6.91
C HIS A 286 -27.57 3.19 -5.53
N SER A 287 -27.35 2.17 -4.71
CA SER A 287 -26.45 2.26 -3.58
C SER A 287 -25.03 2.37 -4.14
N GLU A 288 -24.45 3.57 -4.09
CA GLU A 288 -23.04 3.79 -4.41
C GLU A 288 -22.17 2.89 -3.51
N GLU A 289 -21.44 1.96 -4.13
CA GLU A 289 -20.43 1.16 -3.43
C GLU A 289 -19.37 2.11 -2.86
N PRO A 290 -18.98 1.96 -1.57
CA PRO A 290 -17.95 2.81 -0.99
C PRO A 290 -16.62 2.57 -1.72
N SER A 291 -16.07 3.61 -2.34
CA SER A 291 -14.78 3.52 -3.03
C SER A 291 -13.68 3.08 -2.05
N LEU A 292 -12.69 2.31 -2.51
CA LEU A 292 -11.59 1.83 -1.68
C LEU A 292 -10.89 2.97 -0.92
N ASP A 293 -10.77 4.14 -1.56
CA ASP A 293 -10.25 5.38 -0.96
C ASP A 293 -11.05 5.86 0.27
N SER A 294 -12.38 5.69 0.25
CA SER A 294 -13.25 6.03 1.39
C SER A 294 -13.06 5.08 2.58
N LEU A 295 -12.74 3.81 2.33
CA LEU A 295 -12.47 2.81 3.36
C LEU A 295 -11.08 3.01 3.98
N LEU A 296 -10.09 3.38 3.17
CA LEU A 296 -8.72 3.66 3.64
C LEU A 296 -8.65 4.97 4.42
N SER A 297 -9.37 6.02 4.00
CA SER A 297 -9.38 7.32 4.68
C SER A 297 -10.02 7.30 6.08
N ASN A 298 -11.02 6.45 6.32
CA ASN A 298 -11.64 6.30 7.66
C ASN A 298 -10.68 5.74 8.73
N SER A 299 -9.56 5.16 8.33
CA SER A 299 -8.52 4.68 9.24
C SER A 299 -7.57 5.79 9.70
N TYR A 300 -7.56 6.95 9.03
CA TYR A 300 -6.69 8.10 9.36
C TYR A 300 -7.29 9.09 10.35
N CYS A 301 -8.59 9.02 10.65
CA CYS A 301 -9.26 9.98 11.56
C CYS A 301 -9.43 9.47 13.00
N ARG A 302 -8.79 8.36 13.37
CA ARG A 302 -8.72 7.88 14.76
C ARG A 302 -7.28 7.71 15.21
N SER A 303 -6.58 8.82 15.40
CA SER A 303 -5.39 8.95 16.25
C SER A 303 -5.27 10.40 16.71
#